data_AF-A0A1A6HI75-F1
#
_entry.id   AF-A0A1A6HI75-F1
#
_cell.length_a   1.000
_cell.length_b   1.000
_cell.length_c   1.000
_cell.angle_alpha   90.00
_cell.angle_beta   90.00
_cell.angle_gamma   90.00
#
_symmetry.space_group_name_H-M   'P 1'
#
loop_
_entity.id
_entity.type
_entity.pdbx_description
1 polymer ?
#
loop_
_entity_poly.entity_id
_entity_poly.type
_entity_poly.pdbx_seq_one_letter_code
_entity_poly.pdbx_strand_id
1 'polypeptide(L)'
;IVTPESAKSSSDDDEQQVELAEEMENEICRVWDMSMDEDVALFLQEFKAPDIFMGVLAKSRCPRLRVIDLLVKVGEVVDKLFDLDEKLMLEWIRNGTARLLDQPQEDSEEQPVFLIVPCVLEAAKQVRSENLEGLDVYMHILQLLTTVDDGVQAIGKCPGTGKDTWNLLFDLVCHEFCQAGDPPIILQEQKTVLASVLSVLSAISASGSEQEHLEREEGKCMALPLIDSLIRVLQNMEHCQKKAENSTDSDAEEPTNCGSTQDDFHMKILKDISCEFLSNVFQALTKETVAQGLKEGQLSKQKCSCAFQSLLPLYSPVVEDFIQVLHEVDKTLAEDLEESFPSVKAQT
;
A
#
# COMPACT_ATOMS: atom_id res chain seq x y z
N ILE A 1 48.82 -7.30 -48.84
CA ILE A 1 48.00 -6.47 -49.77
C ILE A 1 46.76 -7.29 -50.09
N VAL A 2 45.60 -6.63 -50.09
CA VAL A 2 44.19 -7.13 -50.12
C VAL A 2 43.56 -7.32 -48.72
N THR A 3 42.52 -6.53 -48.45
CA THR A 3 41.60 -6.49 -47.30
C THR A 3 40.51 -7.58 -47.41
N PRO A 4 39.74 -7.89 -46.34
CA PRO A 4 38.46 -7.19 -46.15
C PRO A 4 38.04 -6.89 -44.70
N GLU A 5 37.06 -6.01 -44.60
CA GLU A 5 36.34 -5.53 -43.41
C GLU A 5 35.68 -6.65 -42.59
N SER A 6 35.69 -6.50 -41.26
CA SER A 6 34.75 -7.18 -40.37
C SER A 6 34.24 -6.21 -39.30
N ALA A 7 32.97 -5.81 -39.50
CA ALA A 7 31.95 -5.47 -38.53
C ALA A 7 32.40 -4.90 -37.16
N LYS A 8 32.23 -3.58 -36.98
CA LYS A 8 31.92 -3.01 -35.68
C LYS A 8 30.43 -3.22 -35.40
N SER A 9 30.12 -3.97 -34.36
CA SER A 9 28.83 -3.93 -33.67
C SER A 9 28.75 -2.63 -32.88
N SER A 10 28.00 -1.64 -33.37
CA SER A 10 27.50 -0.55 -32.55
C SER A 10 26.04 -0.85 -32.22
N SER A 11 25.83 -1.37 -31.02
CA SER A 11 24.56 -1.33 -30.32
C SER A 11 24.35 0.11 -29.83
N ASP A 12 23.37 0.80 -30.39
CA ASP A 12 22.75 1.98 -29.79
C ASP A 12 21.27 1.91 -30.19
N ASP A 13 20.50 1.11 -29.44
CA ASP A 13 19.05 1.33 -29.33
C ASP A 13 18.90 2.45 -28.29
N ASP A 14 19.04 3.69 -28.76
CA ASP A 14 18.64 4.88 -28.02
C ASP A 14 17.12 4.82 -27.87
N GLU A 15 16.70 4.30 -26.71
CA GLU A 15 15.36 4.47 -26.17
C GLU A 15 15.09 5.95 -25.93
N GLN A 16 14.66 6.65 -26.98
CA GLN A 16 14.25 8.04 -26.93
C GLN A 16 13.06 8.18 -25.98
N GLN A 17 13.31 8.75 -24.79
CA GLN A 17 12.28 9.34 -23.95
C GLN A 17 11.53 10.36 -24.81
N VAL A 18 10.24 10.14 -25.01
CA VAL A 18 9.39 11.10 -25.72
C VAL A 18 8.97 12.13 -24.71
N GLU A 19 9.67 13.27 -24.68
CA GLU A 19 9.24 14.49 -23.99
C GLU A 19 7.82 14.85 -24.45
N LEU A 20 6.92 15.08 -23.49
CA LEU A 20 5.59 15.59 -23.78
C LEU A 20 5.74 17.00 -24.37
N ALA A 21 4.91 17.33 -25.36
CA ALA A 21 4.90 18.69 -25.89
C ALA A 21 4.53 19.66 -24.76
N GLU A 22 5.33 20.71 -24.57
CA GLU A 22 5.17 21.75 -23.55
C GLU A 22 3.73 22.32 -23.50
N GLU A 23 3.03 22.33 -24.63
CA GLU A 23 1.62 22.73 -24.73
C GLU A 23 0.68 21.78 -23.95
N MET A 24 0.91 20.48 -24.04
CA MET A 24 0.12 19.46 -23.33
C MET A 24 0.44 19.42 -21.83
N GLU A 25 1.71 19.63 -21.45
CA GLU A 25 2.08 19.81 -20.03
C GLU A 25 1.43 21.06 -19.43
N ASN A 26 1.42 22.18 -20.17
CA ASN A 26 0.77 23.40 -19.73
C ASN A 26 -0.75 23.27 -19.65
N GLU A 27 -1.38 22.51 -20.54
CA GLU A 27 -2.81 22.19 -20.43
C GLU A 27 -3.10 21.33 -19.20
N ILE A 28 -2.27 20.33 -18.90
CA ILE A 28 -2.39 19.50 -17.69
C ILE A 28 -2.20 20.35 -16.43
N CYS A 29 -1.20 21.24 -16.39
CA CYS A 29 -0.97 22.17 -15.28
C CYS A 29 -2.10 23.20 -15.10
N ARG A 30 -2.76 23.64 -16.19
CA ARG A 30 -3.94 24.51 -16.09
C ARG A 30 -5.17 23.77 -15.59
N VAL A 31 -5.40 22.55 -16.07
CA VAL A 31 -6.47 21.69 -15.55
C VAL A 31 -6.25 21.43 -14.05
N TRP A 32 -5.00 21.22 -13.63
CA TRP A 32 -4.57 21.07 -12.25
C TRP A 32 -4.82 22.32 -11.36
N ASP A 33 -4.48 23.51 -11.84
CA ASP A 33 -4.74 24.76 -11.11
C ASP A 33 -6.24 25.06 -10.98
N MET A 34 -7.04 24.53 -11.91
CA MET A 34 -8.50 24.69 -11.93
C MET A 34 -9.21 23.61 -11.12
N SER A 35 -8.68 22.38 -11.02
CA SER A 35 -9.35 21.24 -10.36
C SER A 35 -9.40 21.34 -8.82
N MET A 36 -9.08 22.49 -8.24
CA MET A 36 -9.22 22.77 -6.81
C MET A 36 -10.60 23.33 -6.42
N ASP A 37 -11.55 23.36 -7.36
CA ASP A 37 -12.90 23.92 -7.21
C ASP A 37 -13.99 22.89 -7.54
N GLU A 38 -15.05 22.81 -6.72
CA GLU A 38 -16.19 21.89 -6.88
C GLU A 38 -16.92 22.07 -8.24
N ASP A 39 -17.00 23.32 -8.73
CA ASP A 39 -17.57 23.62 -10.04
C ASP A 39 -16.69 23.08 -11.18
N VAL A 40 -15.38 22.91 -10.93
CA VAL A 40 -14.45 22.31 -11.90
C VAL A 40 -14.52 20.79 -11.90
N ALA A 41 -14.79 20.14 -10.77
CA ALA A 41 -15.07 18.70 -10.76
C ALA A 41 -16.32 18.37 -11.61
N LEU A 42 -17.38 19.17 -11.47
CA LEU A 42 -18.59 19.09 -12.30
C LEU A 42 -18.29 19.39 -13.78
N PHE A 43 -17.44 20.39 -14.06
CA PHE A 43 -16.98 20.69 -15.42
C PHE A 43 -16.16 19.53 -16.03
N LEU A 44 -15.25 18.91 -15.28
CA LEU A 44 -14.46 17.76 -15.75
C LEU A 44 -15.37 16.58 -16.11
N GLN A 45 -16.45 16.37 -15.36
CA GLN A 45 -17.47 15.39 -15.68
C GLN A 45 -18.23 15.75 -16.97
N GLU A 46 -18.59 17.03 -17.17
CA GLU A 46 -19.25 17.53 -18.38
C GLU A 46 -18.39 17.31 -19.65
N PHE A 47 -17.07 17.36 -19.53
CA PHE A 47 -16.12 17.19 -20.64
C PHE A 47 -15.58 15.77 -20.83
N LYS A 48 -16.16 14.76 -20.14
CA LYS A 48 -15.70 13.35 -20.20
C LYS A 48 -14.25 13.14 -19.75
N ALA A 49 -13.70 14.02 -18.90
CA ALA A 49 -12.38 13.83 -18.32
C ALA A 49 -12.23 12.49 -17.56
N PRO A 50 -13.26 11.96 -16.85
CA PRO A 50 -13.22 10.60 -16.28
C PRO A 50 -12.86 9.53 -17.32
N ASP A 51 -13.49 9.56 -18.51
CA ASP A 51 -13.22 8.60 -19.58
C ASP A 51 -11.79 8.75 -20.13
N ILE A 52 -11.26 9.98 -20.16
CA ILE A 52 -9.89 10.27 -20.58
C ILE A 52 -8.89 9.72 -19.55
N PHE A 53 -9.08 10.02 -18.26
CA PHE A 53 -8.22 9.54 -17.19
C PHE A 53 -8.23 8.01 -17.12
N MET A 54 -9.41 7.40 -17.15
CA MET A 54 -9.56 5.95 -17.21
C MET A 54 -8.92 5.36 -18.47
N GLY A 55 -9.05 6.04 -19.61
CA GLY A 55 -8.38 5.67 -20.85
C GLY A 55 -6.85 5.73 -20.77
N VAL A 56 -6.28 6.74 -20.10
CA VAL A 56 -4.82 6.85 -19.87
C VAL A 56 -4.36 5.76 -18.92
N LEU A 57 -5.01 5.59 -17.77
CA LEU A 57 -4.67 4.57 -16.79
C LEU A 57 -4.77 3.16 -17.38
N ALA A 58 -5.76 2.88 -18.23
CA ALA A 58 -5.89 1.57 -18.85
C ALA A 58 -4.89 1.33 -20.00
N LYS A 59 -4.52 2.37 -20.75
CA LYS A 59 -3.52 2.30 -21.82
C LYS A 59 -2.09 2.21 -21.32
N SER A 60 -1.88 2.43 -20.02
CA SER A 60 -0.59 2.24 -19.35
C SER A 60 0.01 0.83 -19.59
N ARG A 61 -0.82 -0.18 -19.91
CA ARG A 61 -0.38 -1.51 -20.38
C ARG A 61 0.54 -1.51 -21.62
N CYS A 62 0.73 -0.37 -22.30
CA CYS A 62 1.55 -0.23 -23.50
C CYS A 62 3.01 0.12 -23.14
N PRO A 63 4.00 -0.78 -23.36
CA PRO A 63 5.41 -0.54 -23.01
C PRO A 63 6.08 0.65 -23.73
N ARG A 64 5.44 1.18 -24.79
CA ARG A 64 5.95 2.29 -25.60
C ARG A 64 5.67 3.68 -25.02
N LEU A 65 4.82 3.75 -24.00
CA LEU A 65 4.44 4.99 -23.32
C LEU A 65 5.06 4.95 -21.92
N ARG A 66 6.39 5.17 -21.81
CA ARG A 66 7.02 5.53 -20.54
C ARG A 66 6.56 6.95 -20.20
N VAL A 67 5.39 7.04 -19.59
CA VAL A 67 4.80 8.31 -19.17
C VAL A 67 4.55 8.27 -17.68
N ILE A 68 5.60 7.93 -16.92
CA ILE A 68 5.57 7.90 -15.45
C ILE A 68 5.07 9.25 -14.94
N ASP A 69 5.60 10.37 -15.46
CA ASP A 69 5.17 11.70 -15.05
C ASP A 69 3.70 11.99 -15.34
N LEU A 70 3.18 11.55 -16.50
CA LEU A 70 1.74 11.68 -16.79
C LEU A 70 0.90 10.77 -15.88
N LEU A 71 1.34 9.55 -15.61
CA LEU A 71 0.65 8.65 -14.68
C LEU A 71 0.60 9.30 -13.30
N VAL A 72 1.71 9.80 -12.79
CA VAL A 72 1.76 10.55 -11.52
C VAL A 72 0.76 11.70 -11.54
N LYS A 73 0.78 12.55 -12.58
CA LYS A 73 -0.14 13.70 -12.69
C LYS A 73 -1.61 13.28 -12.75
N VAL A 74 -1.93 12.24 -13.53
CA VAL A 74 -3.29 11.69 -13.60
C VAL A 74 -3.71 11.09 -12.25
N GLY A 75 -2.81 10.37 -11.59
CA GLY A 75 -2.99 9.85 -10.24
C GLY A 75 -3.31 10.97 -9.26
N GLU A 76 -2.50 12.03 -9.23
CA GLU A 76 -2.69 13.14 -8.29
C GLU A 76 -4.03 13.85 -8.51
N VAL A 77 -4.51 13.94 -9.77
CA VAL A 77 -5.84 14.49 -10.07
C VAL A 77 -6.93 13.56 -9.57
N VAL A 78 -6.84 12.26 -9.84
CA VAL A 78 -7.83 11.26 -9.38
C VAL A 78 -7.88 11.21 -7.86
N ASP A 79 -6.72 11.23 -7.20
CA ASP A 79 -6.57 11.25 -5.75
C ASP A 79 -7.34 12.41 -5.13
N LYS A 80 -7.06 13.63 -5.60
CA LYS A 80 -7.76 14.85 -5.15
C LYS A 80 -9.27 14.81 -5.43
N LEU A 81 -9.68 14.33 -6.60
CA LEU A 81 -11.10 14.20 -6.93
C LEU A 81 -11.82 13.25 -5.99
N PHE A 82 -11.19 12.13 -5.63
CA PHE A 82 -11.77 11.15 -4.71
C PHE A 82 -11.77 11.65 -3.26
N ASP A 83 -10.74 12.39 -2.85
CA ASP A 83 -10.68 13.02 -1.53
C ASP A 83 -11.77 14.10 -1.35
N LEU A 84 -12.10 14.84 -2.41
CA LEU A 84 -13.09 15.91 -2.38
C LEU A 84 -14.54 15.45 -2.62
N ASP A 85 -14.76 14.45 -3.48
CA ASP A 85 -16.10 14.04 -3.90
C ASP A 85 -16.29 12.50 -3.85
N GLU A 86 -16.79 12.02 -2.71
CA GLU A 86 -17.18 10.62 -2.51
C GLU A 86 -18.25 10.16 -3.52
N LYS A 87 -19.19 11.03 -3.93
CA LYS A 87 -20.25 10.64 -4.87
C LYS A 87 -19.68 10.42 -6.26
N LEU A 88 -18.74 11.25 -6.69
CA LEU A 88 -18.01 11.06 -7.94
C LEU A 88 -17.23 9.74 -7.92
N MET A 89 -16.51 9.46 -6.82
CA MET A 89 -15.82 8.19 -6.63
C MET A 89 -16.78 6.99 -6.75
N LEU A 90 -17.93 7.02 -6.06
CA LEU A 90 -18.97 5.99 -6.16
C LEU A 90 -19.52 5.85 -7.57
N GLU A 91 -19.69 6.95 -8.30
CA GLU A 91 -20.14 6.92 -9.69
C GLU A 91 -19.10 6.21 -10.58
N TRP A 92 -17.81 6.46 -10.40
CA TRP A 92 -16.75 5.80 -11.17
C TRP A 92 -16.67 4.30 -10.87
N ILE A 93 -16.86 3.89 -9.61
CA ILE A 93 -16.96 2.48 -9.21
C ILE A 93 -18.14 1.81 -9.91
N ARG A 94 -19.31 2.46 -9.91
CA ARG A 94 -20.57 1.89 -10.40
C ARG A 94 -20.69 1.89 -11.93
N ASN A 95 -20.22 2.94 -12.61
CA ASN A 95 -20.30 3.06 -14.07
C ASN A 95 -19.54 1.94 -14.79
N GLY A 96 -18.39 1.53 -14.26
CA GLY A 96 -17.64 0.38 -14.78
C GLY A 96 -18.38 -0.96 -14.56
N THR A 97 -19.10 -1.09 -13.44
CA THR A 97 -19.80 -2.33 -13.06
C THR A 97 -21.14 -2.50 -13.80
N ALA A 98 -21.89 -1.42 -14.00
CA ALA A 98 -23.19 -1.44 -14.66
C ALA A 98 -23.08 -1.86 -16.15
N ARG A 99 -22.04 -1.43 -16.86
CA ARG A 99 -21.81 -1.81 -18.27
C ARG A 99 -21.34 -3.25 -18.49
N LEU A 100 -20.93 -3.97 -17.43
CA LEU A 100 -20.53 -5.39 -17.53
C LEU A 100 -21.73 -6.36 -17.46
N LEU A 101 -22.82 -5.94 -16.82
CA LEU A 101 -24.03 -6.78 -16.65
C LEU A 101 -24.97 -6.71 -17.87
N ASP A 102 -24.85 -5.67 -18.69
CA ASP A 102 -25.61 -5.50 -19.93
C ASP A 102 -24.74 -5.80 -21.16
N GLN A 103 -24.91 -6.96 -21.80
CA GLN A 103 -24.53 -7.17 -23.21
C GLN A 103 -25.60 -8.02 -23.91
N PRO A 104 -25.93 -7.80 -25.20
CA PRO A 104 -25.05 -7.32 -26.27
C PRO A 104 -25.56 -6.05 -26.99
N GLN A 105 -24.70 -5.07 -27.22
CA GLN A 105 -25.02 -3.93 -28.10
C GLN A 105 -24.23 -4.07 -29.40
N GLU A 106 -24.89 -4.61 -30.43
CA GLU A 106 -24.31 -4.98 -31.73
C GLU A 106 -23.90 -3.81 -32.64
N ASP A 107 -24.05 -2.53 -32.27
CA ASP A 107 -23.89 -1.42 -33.26
C ASP A 107 -23.38 -0.08 -32.71
N SER A 108 -22.65 -0.05 -31.58
CA SER A 108 -21.96 1.17 -31.12
C SER A 108 -20.47 0.92 -31.05
N GLU A 109 -19.65 1.83 -31.59
CA GLU A 109 -18.19 1.79 -31.48
C GLU A 109 -17.79 1.34 -30.06
N GLU A 110 -17.10 0.20 -29.95
CA GLU A 110 -16.75 -0.45 -28.68
C GLU A 110 -15.92 0.51 -27.82
N GLN A 111 -16.58 1.36 -27.03
CA GLN A 111 -15.89 2.12 -26.00
C GLN A 111 -15.47 1.14 -24.91
N PRO A 112 -14.17 0.98 -24.63
CA PRO A 112 -13.71 0.05 -23.61
C PRO A 112 -14.31 0.43 -22.26
N VAL A 113 -14.90 -0.56 -21.58
CA VAL A 113 -15.39 -0.41 -20.20
C VAL A 113 -14.18 -0.54 -19.29
N PHE A 114 -13.78 0.56 -18.67
CA PHE A 114 -12.67 0.58 -17.73
C PHE A 114 -13.19 0.50 -16.30
N LEU A 115 -12.64 -0.43 -15.53
CA LEU A 115 -12.87 -0.54 -14.09
C LEU A 115 -11.79 0.23 -13.35
N ILE A 116 -12.16 1.04 -12.35
CA ILE A 116 -11.22 1.93 -11.65
C ILE A 116 -10.10 1.14 -10.98
N VAL A 117 -10.41 0.06 -10.25
CA VAL A 117 -9.40 -0.69 -9.48
C VAL A 117 -8.33 -1.31 -10.41
N PRO A 118 -8.65 -2.08 -11.47
CA PRO A 118 -7.64 -2.58 -12.40
C PRO A 118 -6.79 -1.49 -13.06
N CYS A 119 -7.36 -0.31 -13.32
CA CYS A 119 -6.65 0.82 -13.91
C CYS A 119 -5.64 1.43 -12.93
N VAL A 120 -6.06 1.63 -11.67
CA VAL A 120 -5.20 2.11 -10.58
C VAL A 120 -4.08 1.11 -10.29
N LEU A 121 -4.38 -0.20 -10.23
CA LEU A 121 -3.37 -1.23 -9.99
C LEU A 121 -2.31 -1.27 -11.11
N GLU A 122 -2.72 -1.15 -12.36
CA GLU A 122 -1.79 -1.20 -13.49
C GLU A 122 -0.87 0.02 -13.51
N ALA A 123 -1.41 1.20 -13.21
CA ALA A 123 -0.60 2.42 -13.08
C ALA A 123 0.35 2.34 -11.88
N ALA A 124 -0.12 1.84 -10.73
CA ALA A 124 0.70 1.60 -9.55
C ALA A 124 1.90 0.69 -9.86
N LYS A 125 1.67 -0.42 -10.60
CA LYS A 125 2.74 -1.35 -11.01
C LYS A 125 3.82 -0.68 -11.87
N GLN A 126 3.45 0.30 -12.70
CA GLN A 126 4.40 1.01 -13.55
C GLN A 126 5.22 2.05 -12.79
N VAL A 127 4.60 2.80 -11.87
CA VAL A 127 5.34 3.81 -11.10
C VAL A 127 6.17 3.20 -9.96
N ARG A 128 5.81 2.00 -9.49
CA ARG A 128 6.43 1.30 -8.35
C ARG A 128 7.95 1.31 -8.33
N SER A 129 8.61 1.05 -9.47
CA SER A 129 10.07 0.94 -9.51
C SER A 129 10.80 2.26 -9.76
N GLU A 130 10.10 3.29 -10.23
CA GLU A 130 10.72 4.51 -10.74
C GLU A 130 10.35 5.76 -9.94
N ASN A 131 9.19 5.78 -9.27
CA ASN A 131 8.68 6.95 -8.56
C ASN A 131 7.88 6.57 -7.31
N LEU A 132 8.50 6.71 -6.13
CA LEU A 132 7.88 6.41 -4.83
C LEU A 132 6.74 7.38 -4.48
N GLU A 133 6.89 8.66 -4.80
CA GLU A 133 5.84 9.68 -4.58
C GLU A 133 4.60 9.36 -5.44
N GLY A 134 4.82 8.95 -6.68
CA GLY A 134 3.79 8.46 -7.59
C GLY A 134 3.08 7.21 -7.07
N LEU A 135 3.85 6.28 -6.52
CA LEU A 135 3.28 5.09 -5.90
C LEU A 135 2.42 5.46 -4.68
N ASP A 136 2.88 6.39 -3.84
CA ASP A 136 2.13 6.89 -2.67
C ASP A 136 0.75 7.40 -3.08
N VAL A 137 0.67 8.20 -4.14
CA VAL A 137 -0.60 8.69 -4.72
C VAL A 137 -1.55 7.54 -5.07
N TYR A 138 -1.09 6.50 -5.75
CA TYR A 138 -1.96 5.38 -6.10
C TYR A 138 -2.35 4.51 -4.90
N MET A 139 -1.47 4.37 -3.91
CA MET A 139 -1.82 3.68 -2.67
C MET A 139 -2.85 4.47 -1.87
N HIS A 140 -2.77 5.80 -1.87
CA HIS A 140 -3.77 6.67 -1.27
C HIS A 140 -5.11 6.58 -1.99
N ILE A 141 -5.14 6.54 -3.33
CA ILE A 141 -6.39 6.27 -4.08
C ILE A 141 -7.02 4.95 -3.67
N LEU A 142 -6.23 3.87 -3.54
CA LEU A 142 -6.75 2.58 -3.07
C LEU A 142 -7.26 2.68 -1.62
N GLN A 143 -6.59 3.43 -0.77
CA GLN A 143 -7.04 3.69 0.61
C GLN A 143 -8.37 4.44 0.63
N LEU A 144 -8.53 5.50 -0.16
CA LEU A 144 -9.80 6.24 -0.31
C LEU A 144 -10.92 5.30 -0.76
N LEU A 145 -10.67 4.41 -1.73
CA LEU A 145 -11.64 3.42 -2.17
C LEU A 145 -12.07 2.47 -1.04
N THR A 146 -11.19 2.16 -0.08
CA THR A 146 -11.56 1.33 1.08
C THR A 146 -12.42 2.05 2.13
N THR A 147 -12.62 3.37 2.03
CA THR A 147 -13.47 4.12 2.96
C THR A 147 -14.97 3.92 2.71
N VAL A 148 -15.34 3.38 1.54
CA VAL A 148 -16.72 3.09 1.15
C VAL A 148 -16.92 1.61 0.85
N ASP A 149 -18.08 1.06 1.25
CA ASP A 149 -18.39 -0.37 1.08
C ASP A 149 -18.26 -0.81 -0.40
N ASP A 150 -18.80 -0.01 -1.33
CA ASP A 150 -18.76 -0.29 -2.78
C ASP A 150 -17.31 -0.40 -3.29
N GLY A 151 -16.39 0.40 -2.75
CA GLY A 151 -14.97 0.37 -3.13
C GLY A 151 -14.25 -0.84 -2.54
N VAL A 152 -14.52 -1.21 -1.29
CA VAL A 152 -14.05 -2.48 -0.70
C VAL A 152 -14.53 -3.67 -1.53
N GLN A 153 -15.79 -3.67 -1.98
CA GLN A 153 -16.32 -4.71 -2.87
C GLN A 153 -15.64 -4.68 -4.25
N ALA A 154 -15.38 -3.50 -4.82
CA ALA A 154 -14.72 -3.38 -6.11
C ALA A 154 -13.28 -3.92 -6.08
N ILE A 155 -12.58 -3.73 -4.96
CA ILE A 155 -11.24 -4.27 -4.75
C ILE A 155 -11.30 -5.78 -4.52
N GLY A 156 -12.13 -6.25 -3.59
CA GLY A 156 -12.13 -7.66 -3.15
C GLY A 156 -12.90 -8.64 -4.04
N LYS A 157 -13.97 -8.22 -4.72
CA LYS A 157 -14.88 -9.15 -5.44
C LYS A 157 -14.81 -9.08 -6.96
N CYS A 158 -14.02 -8.17 -7.53
CA CYS A 158 -13.80 -8.15 -8.97
C CYS A 158 -12.91 -9.35 -9.36
N PRO A 159 -13.32 -10.22 -10.30
CA PRO A 159 -12.59 -11.44 -10.65
C PRO A 159 -11.13 -11.16 -11.03
N GLY A 160 -10.18 -11.79 -10.33
CA GLY A 160 -8.73 -11.59 -10.54
C GLY A 160 -8.15 -10.34 -9.87
N THR A 161 -8.91 -9.25 -9.82
CA THR A 161 -8.47 -7.97 -9.24
C THR A 161 -8.17 -8.06 -7.75
N GLY A 162 -8.96 -8.81 -6.97
CA GLY A 162 -8.71 -9.00 -5.53
C GLY A 162 -7.34 -9.63 -5.27
N LYS A 163 -7.06 -10.75 -5.95
CA LYS A 163 -5.76 -11.44 -5.87
C LYS A 163 -4.60 -10.56 -6.37
N ASP A 164 -4.79 -9.85 -7.47
CA ASP A 164 -3.76 -8.94 -8.01
C ASP A 164 -3.45 -7.78 -7.07
N THR A 165 -4.48 -7.22 -6.42
CA THR A 165 -4.33 -6.18 -5.40
C THR A 165 -3.57 -6.72 -4.21
N TRP A 166 -4.01 -7.87 -3.67
CA TRP A 166 -3.36 -8.50 -2.53
C TRP A 166 -1.89 -8.78 -2.80
N ASN A 167 -1.57 -9.41 -3.93
CA ASN A 167 -0.20 -9.75 -4.30
C ASN A 167 0.68 -8.50 -4.43
N LEU A 168 0.19 -7.44 -5.08
CA LEU A 168 0.93 -6.18 -5.19
C LEU A 168 1.26 -5.61 -3.81
N LEU A 169 0.24 -5.45 -2.95
CA LEU A 169 0.40 -4.85 -1.63
C LEU A 169 1.23 -5.74 -0.69
N PHE A 170 1.05 -7.05 -0.77
CA PHE A 170 1.82 -8.03 -0.03
C PHE A 170 3.30 -7.95 -0.41
N ASP A 171 3.63 -7.91 -1.70
CA ASP A 171 5.02 -7.80 -2.15
C ASP A 171 5.66 -6.47 -1.69
N LEU A 172 4.91 -5.37 -1.75
CA LEU A 172 5.39 -4.06 -1.27
C LEU A 172 5.81 -4.14 0.20
N VAL A 173 4.97 -4.71 1.07
CA VAL A 173 5.24 -4.77 2.52
C VAL A 173 6.26 -5.85 2.87
N CYS A 174 6.14 -7.04 2.30
CA CYS A 174 6.91 -8.21 2.71
C CYS A 174 8.27 -8.31 2.03
N HIS A 175 8.45 -7.67 0.87
CA HIS A 175 9.63 -7.89 0.02
C HIS A 175 10.36 -6.61 -0.39
N GLU A 176 9.72 -5.44 -0.34
CA GLU A 176 10.35 -4.20 -0.82
C GLU A 176 10.53 -3.11 0.23
N PHE A 177 9.53 -2.86 1.09
CA PHE A 177 9.57 -1.77 2.05
C PHE A 177 10.01 -2.23 3.43
N CYS A 178 10.76 -1.36 4.14
CA CYS A 178 11.22 -1.61 5.50
C CYS A 178 11.88 -3.00 5.66
N GLN A 179 12.94 -3.29 4.91
CA GLN A 179 13.59 -4.59 4.90
C GLN A 179 14.54 -4.81 6.09
N ALA A 180 14.90 -6.07 6.40
CA ALA A 180 15.63 -6.45 7.63
C ALA A 180 17.07 -5.88 7.74
N GLY A 181 17.57 -5.23 6.68
CA GLY A 181 18.84 -4.51 6.68
C GLY A 181 18.71 -3.00 6.53
N ASP A 182 17.48 -2.49 6.41
CA ASP A 182 17.26 -1.08 6.13
C ASP A 182 17.50 -0.24 7.39
N PRO A 183 18.19 0.90 7.27
CA PRO A 183 18.32 1.82 8.39
C PRO A 183 16.96 2.45 8.73
N PRO A 184 16.69 2.81 10.00
CA PRO A 184 15.39 3.37 10.41
C PRO A 184 14.93 4.62 9.63
N ILE A 185 15.86 5.34 8.98
CA ILE A 185 15.54 6.48 8.10
C ILE A 185 14.71 6.07 6.88
N ILE A 186 14.87 4.84 6.36
CA ILE A 186 14.07 4.34 5.24
C ILE A 186 12.59 4.27 5.64
N LEU A 187 12.28 3.92 6.89
CA LEU A 187 10.91 3.94 7.38
C LEU A 187 10.34 5.37 7.39
N GLN A 188 11.16 6.39 7.68
CA GLN A 188 10.71 7.79 7.66
C GLN A 188 10.34 8.26 6.27
N GLU A 189 11.07 7.80 5.25
CA GLU A 189 10.81 8.10 3.83
C GLU A 189 9.58 7.35 3.31
N GLN A 190 9.36 6.11 3.79
CA GLN A 190 8.28 5.23 3.32
C GLN A 190 6.99 5.32 4.16
N LYS A 191 6.93 6.17 5.19
CA LYS A 191 5.85 6.12 6.20
C LYS A 191 4.44 6.34 5.64
N THR A 192 4.27 7.24 4.67
CA THR A 192 2.97 7.56 4.08
C THR A 192 2.49 6.40 3.21
N VAL A 193 3.33 5.95 2.28
CA VAL A 193 3.00 4.83 1.39
C VAL A 193 2.76 3.54 2.18
N LEU A 194 3.56 3.26 3.22
CA LEU A 194 3.33 2.11 4.11
C LEU A 194 1.99 2.23 4.85
N ALA A 195 1.62 3.42 5.33
CA ALA A 195 0.35 3.61 6.01
C ALA A 195 -0.82 3.31 5.08
N SER A 196 -0.80 3.81 3.85
CA SER A 196 -1.85 3.54 2.86
C SER A 196 -1.91 2.06 2.45
N VAL A 197 -0.76 1.44 2.18
CA VAL A 197 -0.68 0.01 1.82
C VAL A 197 -1.22 -0.89 2.94
N LEU A 198 -0.79 -0.65 4.19
CA LEU A 198 -1.25 -1.44 5.34
C LEU A 198 -2.73 -1.21 5.65
N SER A 199 -3.23 0.02 5.45
CA SER A 199 -4.65 0.34 5.61
C SER A 199 -5.50 -0.46 4.63
N VAL A 200 -5.11 -0.49 3.35
CA VAL A 200 -5.83 -1.24 2.31
C VAL A 200 -5.76 -2.74 2.57
N LEU A 201 -4.60 -3.30 2.92
CA LEU A 201 -4.46 -4.71 3.28
C LEU A 201 -5.33 -5.11 4.47
N SER A 202 -5.38 -4.26 5.51
CA SER A 202 -6.24 -4.48 6.67
C SER A 202 -7.72 -4.50 6.28
N ALA A 203 -8.17 -3.53 5.48
CA ALA A 203 -9.55 -3.42 5.02
C ALA A 203 -9.97 -4.62 4.15
N ILE A 204 -9.13 -5.04 3.20
CA ILE A 204 -9.40 -6.22 2.36
C ILE A 204 -9.46 -7.48 3.23
N SER A 205 -8.51 -7.64 4.16
CA SER A 205 -8.49 -8.80 5.09
C SER A 205 -9.77 -8.88 5.93
N ALA A 206 -10.26 -7.74 6.43
CA ALA A 206 -11.47 -7.67 7.25
C ALA A 206 -12.76 -7.90 6.45
N SER A 207 -12.77 -7.57 5.16
CA SER A 207 -13.97 -7.68 4.30
C SER A 207 -14.48 -9.10 4.08
N GLY A 208 -13.70 -10.12 4.47
CA GLY A 208 -14.05 -11.53 4.29
C GLY A 208 -14.20 -11.93 2.82
N SER A 209 -13.76 -11.09 1.87
CA SER A 209 -13.86 -11.37 0.44
C SER A 209 -13.07 -12.61 0.06
N GLU A 210 -11.98 -12.94 0.77
CA GLU A 210 -11.33 -14.24 0.67
C GLU A 210 -10.60 -14.60 1.99
N GLN A 211 -11.23 -15.46 2.81
CA GLN A 211 -10.49 -16.32 3.74
C GLN A 211 -9.46 -17.22 2.99
N GLU A 212 -9.51 -17.25 1.66
CA GLU A 212 -8.58 -17.94 0.74
C GLU A 212 -7.23 -17.19 0.52
N HIS A 213 -7.07 -15.89 0.83
CA HIS A 213 -5.79 -15.17 0.58
C HIS A 213 -4.71 -15.41 1.64
N LEU A 214 -5.14 -15.67 2.88
CA LEU A 214 -4.26 -16.18 3.94
C LEU A 214 -4.12 -17.71 3.87
N GLU A 215 -4.85 -18.38 2.97
CA GLU A 215 -4.69 -19.80 2.69
C GLU A 215 -3.49 -20.04 1.76
N ARG A 216 -2.44 -20.56 2.38
CA ARG A 216 -1.58 -21.64 1.88
C ARG A 216 -1.44 -21.76 0.34
N GLU A 217 -0.79 -20.81 -0.31
CA GLU A 217 -0.08 -21.13 -1.56
C GLU A 217 1.11 -22.05 -1.21
N GLU A 218 1.19 -23.21 -1.86
CA GLU A 218 2.31 -24.17 -1.75
C GLU A 218 2.69 -24.64 -0.33
N GLY A 219 1.78 -24.62 0.63
CA GLY A 219 2.07 -25.05 2.00
C GLY A 219 2.53 -23.95 2.96
N LYS A 220 2.67 -22.69 2.52
CA LYS A 220 3.13 -21.57 3.36
C LYS A 220 1.99 -20.65 3.78
N CYS A 221 1.91 -20.33 5.06
CA CYS A 221 0.95 -19.35 5.55
C CYS A 221 1.43 -17.92 5.26
N MET A 222 0.68 -17.19 4.44
CA MET A 222 0.99 -15.80 4.08
C MET A 222 0.90 -14.84 5.27
N ALA A 223 0.26 -15.24 6.38
CA ALA A 223 0.23 -14.47 7.62
C ALA A 223 1.63 -14.23 8.21
N LEU A 224 2.55 -15.19 8.07
CA LEU A 224 3.83 -15.17 8.79
C LEU A 224 4.80 -14.10 8.26
N PRO A 225 5.03 -13.96 6.94
CA PRO A 225 5.83 -12.84 6.41
C PRO A 225 5.23 -11.47 6.73
N LEU A 226 3.89 -11.39 6.74
CA LEU A 226 3.19 -10.15 7.06
C LEU A 226 3.37 -9.75 8.54
N ILE A 227 3.26 -10.71 9.47
CA ILE A 227 3.56 -10.50 10.90
C ILE A 227 5.00 -9.99 11.07
N ASP A 228 5.95 -10.64 10.41
CA ASP A 228 7.35 -10.24 10.50
C ASP A 228 7.56 -8.78 10.04
N SER A 229 6.92 -8.42 8.93
CA SER A 229 7.01 -7.08 8.35
C SER A 229 6.34 -6.02 9.24
N LEU A 230 5.15 -6.31 9.77
CA LEU A 230 4.44 -5.43 10.72
C LEU A 230 5.24 -5.22 12.01
N ILE A 231 5.80 -6.29 12.58
CA ILE A 231 6.66 -6.19 13.78
C ILE A 231 7.90 -5.35 13.47
N ARG A 232 8.50 -5.54 12.29
CA ARG A 232 9.69 -4.79 11.88
C ARG A 232 9.41 -3.30 11.68
N VAL A 233 8.25 -2.94 11.12
CA VAL A 233 7.78 -1.55 11.10
C VAL A 233 7.75 -1.00 12.53
N LEU A 234 7.06 -1.66 13.46
CA LEU A 234 6.97 -1.22 14.86
C LEU A 234 8.35 -1.11 15.55
N GLN A 235 9.28 -2.02 15.27
CA GLN A 235 10.66 -1.95 15.78
C GLN A 235 11.39 -0.71 15.27
N ASN A 236 11.33 -0.45 13.96
CA ASN A 236 11.99 0.70 13.36
C ASN A 236 11.38 2.02 13.84
N MET A 237 10.07 2.06 14.12
CA MET A 237 9.42 3.22 14.74
C MET A 237 10.00 3.53 16.13
N GLU A 238 10.19 2.51 16.96
CA GLU A 238 10.79 2.68 18.29
C GLU A 238 12.24 3.19 18.19
N HIS A 239 13.00 2.71 17.21
CA HIS A 239 14.36 3.20 16.94
C HIS A 239 14.38 4.67 16.50
N CYS A 240 13.45 5.09 15.64
CA CYS A 240 13.30 6.48 15.24
C CYS A 240 13.01 7.39 16.44
N GLN A 241 12.10 6.99 17.32
CA GLN A 241 11.73 7.75 18.52
C GLN A 241 12.91 7.91 19.48
N LYS A 242 13.62 6.81 19.79
CA LYS A 242 14.80 6.83 20.68
C LYS A 242 15.93 7.72 20.14
N LYS A 243 16.11 7.81 18.82
CA LYS A 243 17.14 8.67 18.22
C LYS A 243 16.78 10.16 18.34
N ALA A 244 15.51 10.51 18.17
CA ALA A 244 15.03 11.88 18.34
C ALA A 244 15.23 12.37 19.78
N GLU A 245 14.84 11.55 20.78
CA GLU A 245 15.00 11.87 22.21
C GLU A 245 16.47 12.08 22.63
N ASN A 246 17.39 11.27 22.08
CA ASN A 246 18.82 11.41 22.37
C ASN A 246 19.47 12.61 21.66
N SER A 247 18.89 13.09 20.56
CA SER A 247 19.42 14.25 19.80
C SER A 247 19.05 15.60 20.42
N THR A 248 18.00 15.65 21.23
CA THR A 248 17.59 16.86 21.96
C THR A 248 18.52 17.25 23.11
N ASP A 249 19.44 16.37 23.53
CA ASP A 249 20.35 16.60 24.67
C ASP A 249 21.78 17.01 24.28
N SER A 250 22.13 17.07 22.98
CA SER A 250 23.47 17.48 22.55
C SER A 250 23.48 18.27 21.26
N ASP A 251 23.99 19.49 21.39
CA ASP A 251 24.50 20.42 20.37
C ASP A 251 23.50 21.38 19.70
N ALA A 252 23.65 22.64 20.12
CA ALA A 252 23.15 23.82 19.45
C ALA A 252 23.97 24.08 18.18
N GLU A 253 23.49 23.60 17.03
CA GLU A 253 23.74 24.22 15.73
C GLU A 253 22.41 24.37 14.96
N GLU A 254 22.34 25.42 14.14
CA GLU A 254 21.17 26.16 13.63
C GLU A 254 19.86 25.40 13.28
N PRO A 255 18.69 26.06 13.44
CA PRO A 255 17.41 25.43 13.17
C PRO A 255 17.18 25.40 11.66
N THR A 256 17.44 24.25 11.04
CA THR A 256 16.77 23.94 9.78
C THR A 256 15.31 23.66 10.12
N ASN A 257 14.49 24.71 10.04
CA ASN A 257 13.05 24.66 10.19
C ASN A 257 12.44 23.82 9.05
N CYS A 258 12.27 22.50 9.23
CA CYS A 258 11.44 21.66 8.36
C CYS A 258 11.17 20.27 8.99
N GLY A 259 9.92 19.91 9.28
CA GLY A 259 9.47 18.51 9.41
C GLY A 259 8.82 18.03 10.72
N SER A 260 9.14 18.60 11.89
CA SER A 260 8.96 17.82 13.15
C SER A 260 7.52 17.49 13.57
N THR A 261 6.50 18.32 13.29
CA THR A 261 5.13 18.05 13.77
C THR A 261 4.30 17.17 12.82
N GLN A 262 4.53 17.31 11.50
CA GLN A 262 3.83 16.53 10.49
C GLN A 262 4.43 15.11 10.38
N ASP A 263 5.74 14.99 10.49
CA ASP A 263 6.41 13.68 10.51
C ASP A 263 5.97 12.83 11.69
N ASP A 264 5.85 13.44 12.88
CA ASP A 264 5.31 12.77 14.07
C ASP A 264 3.85 12.33 13.87
N PHE A 265 3.06 13.10 13.13
CA PHE A 265 1.67 12.75 12.82
C PHE A 265 1.56 11.54 11.89
N HIS A 266 2.27 11.53 10.76
CA HIS A 266 2.26 10.38 9.84
C HIS A 266 2.85 9.13 10.48
N MET A 267 3.89 9.29 11.30
CA MET A 267 4.44 8.20 12.08
C MET A 267 3.39 7.63 13.05
N LYS A 268 2.62 8.48 13.73
CA LYS A 268 1.53 8.01 14.59
C LYS A 268 0.45 7.25 13.80
N ILE A 269 0.03 7.77 12.64
CA ILE A 269 -0.93 7.08 11.77
C ILE A 269 -0.43 5.67 11.41
N LEU A 270 0.83 5.58 10.96
CA LEU A 270 1.44 4.30 10.62
C LEU A 270 1.46 3.34 11.82
N LYS A 271 1.74 3.85 13.03
CA LYS A 271 1.69 3.04 14.26
C LYS A 271 0.32 2.45 14.47
N ASP A 272 -0.70 3.31 14.42
CA ASP A 272 -2.07 2.96 14.77
C ASP A 272 -2.60 1.91 13.77
N ILE A 273 -2.37 2.12 12.46
CA ILE A 273 -2.71 1.16 11.41
C ILE A 273 -1.95 -0.16 11.57
N SER A 274 -0.63 -0.11 11.85
CA SER A 274 0.18 -1.32 12.03
C SER A 274 -0.28 -2.14 13.24
N CYS A 275 -0.61 -1.47 14.35
CA CYS A 275 -1.14 -2.12 15.54
C CYS A 275 -2.51 -2.74 15.29
N GLU A 276 -3.42 -2.00 14.65
CA GLU A 276 -4.75 -2.52 14.30
C GLU A 276 -4.62 -3.75 13.42
N PHE A 277 -3.85 -3.65 12.34
CA PHE A 277 -3.72 -4.76 11.40
C PHE A 277 -3.03 -5.97 12.04
N LEU A 278 -1.95 -5.77 12.79
CA LEU A 278 -1.29 -6.85 13.52
C LEU A 278 -2.23 -7.53 14.52
N SER A 279 -3.10 -6.75 15.20
CA SER A 279 -4.11 -7.29 16.11
C SER A 279 -5.13 -8.17 15.38
N ASN A 280 -5.58 -7.75 14.19
CA ASN A 280 -6.50 -8.53 13.35
C ASN A 280 -5.84 -9.83 12.87
N VAL A 281 -4.58 -9.75 12.45
CA VAL A 281 -3.81 -10.93 12.03
C VAL A 281 -3.63 -11.90 13.21
N PHE A 282 -3.27 -11.42 14.41
CA PHE A 282 -3.12 -12.26 15.60
C PHE A 282 -4.41 -12.99 15.99
N GLN A 283 -5.56 -12.32 15.91
CA GLN A 283 -6.86 -12.95 16.16
C GLN A 283 -7.20 -14.06 15.15
N ALA A 284 -6.72 -13.93 13.91
CA ALA A 284 -6.93 -14.91 12.86
C ALA A 284 -5.95 -16.10 12.92
N LEU A 285 -4.90 -16.04 13.75
CA LEU A 285 -3.89 -17.10 13.82
C LEU A 285 -4.44 -18.37 14.47
N THR A 286 -4.17 -19.49 13.81
CA THR A 286 -4.43 -20.82 14.38
C THR A 286 -3.20 -21.32 15.15
N LYS A 287 -3.42 -22.29 16.04
CA LYS A 287 -2.34 -23.00 16.77
C LYS A 287 -1.28 -23.57 15.82
N GLU A 288 -1.71 -24.09 14.68
CA GLU A 288 -0.81 -24.64 13.65
C GLU A 288 0.07 -23.56 13.03
N THR A 289 -0.51 -22.40 12.69
CA THR A 289 0.23 -21.26 12.14
C THR A 289 1.23 -20.71 13.15
N VAL A 290 0.84 -20.60 14.42
CA VAL A 290 1.74 -20.16 15.51
C VAL A 290 2.92 -21.13 15.67
N ALA A 291 2.65 -22.43 15.70
CA ALA A 291 3.72 -23.45 15.77
C ALA A 291 4.68 -23.35 14.58
N GLN A 292 4.14 -23.14 13.37
CA GLN A 292 4.96 -22.98 12.17
C GLN A 292 5.80 -21.69 12.21
N GLY A 293 5.22 -20.58 12.68
CA GLY A 293 5.91 -19.30 12.83
C GLY A 293 7.07 -19.35 13.82
N LEU A 294 6.91 -20.08 14.93
CA LEU A 294 7.99 -20.33 15.89
C LEU A 294 9.11 -21.16 15.27
N LYS A 295 8.75 -22.23 14.55
CA LYS A 295 9.72 -23.10 13.87
C LYS A 295 10.52 -22.36 12.79
N GLU A 296 9.89 -21.44 12.06
CA GLU A 296 10.52 -20.65 11.00
C GLU A 296 11.23 -19.39 11.53
N GLY A 297 11.13 -19.09 12.83
CA GLY A 297 11.73 -17.90 13.43
C GLY A 297 11.01 -16.59 13.10
N GLN A 298 9.81 -16.66 12.51
CA GLN A 298 8.94 -15.50 12.30
C GLN A 298 8.29 -15.05 13.61
N LEU A 299 8.12 -15.97 14.55
CA LEU A 299 7.78 -15.67 15.94
C LEU A 299 8.96 -16.03 16.83
N SER A 300 9.28 -15.14 17.78
CA SER A 300 10.34 -15.33 18.77
C SER A 300 10.06 -14.45 19.97
N LYS A 301 10.75 -14.67 21.10
CA LYS A 301 10.63 -13.81 22.29
C LYS A 301 10.78 -12.33 21.94
N GLN A 302 11.84 -11.97 21.22
CA GLN A 302 12.10 -10.58 20.84
C GLN A 302 10.99 -9.98 19.96
N LYS A 303 10.53 -10.72 18.95
CA LYS A 303 9.48 -10.25 18.03
C LYS A 303 8.15 -10.10 18.75
N CYS A 304 7.75 -11.08 19.55
CA CYS A 304 6.53 -11.03 20.36
C CYS A 304 6.60 -9.91 21.41
N SER A 305 7.74 -9.70 22.08
CA SER A 305 7.89 -8.59 23.03
C SER A 305 7.70 -7.24 22.37
N CYS A 306 8.25 -7.02 21.18
CA CYS A 306 8.05 -5.78 20.44
C CYS A 306 6.58 -5.57 20.05
N ALA A 307 5.92 -6.62 19.54
CA ALA A 307 4.49 -6.59 19.23
C ALA A 307 3.67 -6.23 20.47
N PHE A 308 3.90 -6.90 21.60
CA PHE A 308 3.12 -6.71 22.82
C PHE A 308 3.30 -5.31 23.42
N GLN A 309 4.52 -4.77 23.39
CA GLN A 309 4.78 -3.39 23.83
C GLN A 309 3.93 -2.37 23.07
N SER A 310 3.66 -2.63 21.79
CA SER A 310 2.84 -1.76 20.94
C SER A 310 1.34 -2.04 21.03
N LEU A 311 0.95 -3.32 21.18
CA LEU A 311 -0.44 -3.77 21.18
C LEU A 311 -1.13 -3.62 22.53
N LEU A 312 -0.46 -3.90 23.65
CA LEU A 312 -1.08 -3.92 24.99
C LEU A 312 -1.88 -2.65 25.35
N PRO A 313 -1.45 -1.42 25.01
CA PRO A 313 -2.20 -0.22 25.35
C PRO A 313 -3.61 -0.14 24.74
N LEU A 314 -3.84 -0.78 23.59
CA LEU A 314 -5.08 -0.64 22.80
C LEU A 314 -5.78 -1.98 22.53
N TYR A 315 -5.05 -3.09 22.53
CA TYR A 315 -5.48 -4.42 22.10
C TYR A 315 -5.11 -5.52 23.12
N SER A 316 -5.19 -5.23 24.43
CA SER A 316 -4.87 -6.19 25.51
C SER A 316 -5.54 -7.57 25.34
N PRO A 317 -6.85 -7.67 25.03
CA PRO A 317 -7.51 -8.97 24.89
C PRO A 317 -6.88 -9.85 23.79
N VAL A 318 -6.42 -9.23 22.69
CA VAL A 318 -5.77 -9.96 21.59
C VAL A 318 -4.43 -10.54 22.03
N VAL A 319 -3.68 -9.80 22.85
CA VAL A 319 -2.40 -10.27 23.40
C VAL A 319 -2.62 -11.40 24.40
N GLU A 320 -3.65 -11.29 25.24
CA GLU A 320 -4.05 -12.33 26.21
C GLU A 320 -4.44 -13.63 25.50
N ASP A 321 -5.33 -13.56 24.49
CA ASP A 321 -5.75 -14.71 23.68
C ASP A 321 -4.56 -15.36 22.96
N PHE A 322 -3.66 -14.53 22.41
CA PHE A 322 -2.46 -15.03 21.73
C PHE A 322 -1.48 -15.71 22.71
N ILE A 323 -1.34 -15.22 23.95
CA ILE A 323 -0.56 -15.90 25.00
C ILE A 323 -1.19 -17.25 25.35
N GLN A 324 -2.52 -17.33 25.44
CA GLN A 324 -3.20 -18.60 25.69
C GLN A 324 -2.89 -19.63 24.58
N VAL A 325 -2.91 -19.19 23.32
CA VAL A 325 -2.49 -20.02 22.18
C VAL A 325 -1.02 -20.43 22.30
N LEU A 326 -0.12 -19.52 22.66
CA LEU A 326 1.30 -19.82 22.88
C LEU A 326 1.50 -20.83 24.00
N HIS A 327 0.73 -20.78 25.09
CA HIS A 327 0.87 -21.71 26.19
C HIS A 327 0.58 -23.17 25.78
N GLU A 328 -0.23 -23.37 24.73
CA GLU A 328 -0.47 -24.68 24.14
C GLU A 328 0.63 -25.14 23.16
N VAL A 329 1.32 -24.19 22.52
CA VAL A 329 2.31 -24.47 21.46
C VAL A 329 3.75 -24.49 21.99
N ASP A 330 4.12 -23.49 22.78
CA ASP A 330 5.41 -23.32 23.45
C ASP A 330 5.21 -22.65 24.82
N LYS A 331 5.01 -23.49 25.83
CA LYS A 331 4.78 -23.07 27.21
C LYS A 331 5.92 -22.21 27.77
N THR A 332 7.17 -22.54 27.46
CA THR A 332 8.33 -21.82 28.00
C THR A 332 8.37 -20.39 27.45
N LEU A 333 8.13 -20.23 26.15
CA LEU A 333 8.06 -18.89 25.56
C LEU A 333 6.89 -18.07 26.12
N ALA A 334 5.74 -18.69 26.35
CA ALA A 334 4.58 -18.02 26.96
C ALA A 334 4.92 -17.48 28.36
N GLU A 335 5.45 -18.33 29.24
CA GLU A 335 5.83 -17.95 30.62
C GLU A 335 6.88 -16.81 30.64
N ASP A 336 7.86 -16.87 29.73
CA ASP A 336 8.89 -15.85 29.53
C ASP A 336 8.30 -14.47 29.12
N LEU A 337 7.29 -14.48 28.24
CA LEU A 337 6.62 -13.27 27.78
C LEU A 337 5.73 -12.69 28.88
N GLU A 338 5.01 -13.52 29.62
CA GLU A 338 4.20 -13.06 30.74
C GLU A 338 5.03 -12.48 31.89
N GLU A 339 6.25 -12.98 32.13
CA GLU A 339 7.19 -12.36 33.07
C GLU A 339 7.61 -10.96 32.60
N SER A 340 7.81 -10.80 31.29
CA SER A 340 8.16 -9.52 30.67
C SER A 340 6.99 -8.52 30.66
N PHE A 341 5.75 -9.02 30.65
CA PHE A 341 4.52 -8.22 30.63
C PHE A 341 3.52 -8.67 31.72
N PRO A 342 3.75 -8.31 33.00
CA PRO A 342 2.92 -8.76 34.11
C PRO A 342 1.44 -8.34 34.03
N SER A 343 1.13 -7.30 33.25
CA SER A 343 -0.25 -6.85 32.99
C SER A 343 -1.12 -7.94 32.36
N VAL A 344 -0.52 -8.88 31.64
CA VAL A 344 -1.22 -9.99 30.99
C VAL A 344 -1.60 -11.09 31.98
N LYS A 345 -0.76 -11.33 33.01
CA LYS A 345 -1.05 -12.34 34.06
C LYS A 345 -2.23 -11.99 34.96
N ALA A 346 -2.62 -10.71 35.02
CA ALA A 346 -3.59 -10.24 36.00
C ALA A 346 -5.06 -10.48 35.59
N GLN A 347 -5.32 -10.99 34.37
CA GLN A 347 -6.67 -11.08 33.80
C GLN A 347 -7.09 -12.49 33.34
N THR A 348 -6.16 -13.44 33.23
CA THR A 348 -6.43 -14.90 33.16
C THR A 348 -6.56 -15.52 34.53
#